data_AF-A0A840S004-F1
#
_entry.id   AF-A0A840S004-F1
#
_cell.length_a   1.000
_cell.length_b   1.000
_cell.length_c   1.000
_cell.angle_alpha   90.00
_cell.angle_beta   90.00
_cell.angle_gamma   90.00
#
_symmetry.space_group_name_H-M   'P 1'
#
loop_
_entity.id
_entity.type
_entity.pdbx_description
1 polymer ?
#
loop_
_entity_poly.entity_id
_entity_poly.type
_entity_poly.pdbx_seq_one_letter_code
_entity_poly.pdbx_strand_id
1 'polypeptide(L)'
;MRRHFFLRHFAATITLFFSAALLHPVNAQELQTKFGCNTTRTENGEKVIYADDGEIHLNGNKIDTFRWESDQYRTLHGFDCSVDESDEPVAEVTESGTTPGWRVTLKNAAAARDRRGFDFYNHGKNCSIRLQREGDTLSIKPTCPALCGSRVNFTELSVNLKTGVCQHEE
;
A
#
# COMPACT_ATOMS: atom_id res chain seq x y z
N MET A 1 72.39 -49.50 -18.81
CA MET A 1 72.00 -48.41 -17.90
C MET A 1 70.74 -47.75 -18.43
N ARG A 2 69.71 -47.59 -17.57
CA ARG A 2 68.56 -46.66 -17.65
C ARG A 2 67.56 -46.85 -18.81
N ARG A 3 66.25 -46.69 -18.64
CA ARG A 3 65.25 -46.75 -17.55
C ARG A 3 63.91 -46.59 -18.31
N HIS A 4 62.87 -47.29 -17.86
CA HIS A 4 61.48 -47.18 -18.30
C HIS A 4 60.95 -45.74 -18.32
N PHE A 5 59.89 -45.45 -19.09
CA PHE A 5 58.72 -44.73 -18.55
C PHE A 5 57.47 -44.91 -19.44
N PHE A 6 56.49 -45.65 -18.91
CA PHE A 6 55.08 -45.66 -19.32
C PHE A 6 54.44 -44.32 -18.95
N LEU A 7 53.52 -43.78 -19.76
CA LEU A 7 52.53 -42.82 -19.26
C LEU A 7 51.14 -43.15 -19.85
N ARG A 8 50.32 -43.80 -19.02
CA ARG A 8 48.87 -44.00 -19.21
C ARG A 8 48.16 -42.66 -18.94
N HIS A 9 47.33 -42.22 -19.88
CA HIS A 9 46.43 -41.08 -19.68
C HIS A 9 45.17 -41.57 -18.94
N PHE A 10 45.00 -41.13 -17.70
CA PHE A 10 43.74 -41.23 -16.96
C PHE A 10 42.85 -40.04 -17.34
N ALA A 11 41.74 -40.30 -18.02
CA ALA A 11 40.67 -39.31 -18.19
C ALA A 11 39.82 -39.30 -16.92
N ALA A 12 39.89 -38.20 -16.16
CA ALA A 12 39.07 -37.99 -14.97
C ALA A 12 37.74 -37.34 -15.37
N THR A 13 36.65 -38.08 -15.21
CA THR A 13 35.27 -37.61 -15.42
C THR A 13 34.84 -36.78 -14.22
N ILE A 14 34.64 -35.48 -14.41
CA ILE A 14 34.15 -34.56 -13.37
C ILE A 14 32.61 -34.57 -13.40
N THR A 15 32.00 -35.15 -12.38
CA THR A 15 30.54 -35.16 -12.19
C THR A 15 30.12 -33.87 -11.47
N LEU A 16 29.47 -32.96 -12.20
CA LEU A 16 28.85 -31.75 -11.66
C LEU A 16 27.55 -32.11 -10.94
N PHE A 17 27.56 -32.02 -9.60
CA PHE A 17 26.34 -32.01 -8.80
C PHE A 17 25.62 -30.67 -8.98
N PHE A 18 24.52 -30.67 -9.73
CA PHE A 18 23.58 -29.55 -9.77
C PHE A 18 22.78 -29.52 -8.46
N SER A 19 23.14 -28.61 -7.55
CA SER A 19 22.31 -28.28 -6.39
C SER A 19 21.04 -27.59 -6.87
N ALA A 20 19.93 -28.32 -6.88
CA ALA A 20 18.60 -27.76 -7.08
C ALA A 20 18.26 -26.86 -5.89
N ALA A 21 18.48 -25.55 -6.05
CA ALA A 21 17.97 -24.56 -5.13
C ALA A 21 16.43 -24.59 -5.20
N LEU A 22 15.80 -25.00 -4.10
CA LEU A 22 14.35 -24.89 -3.90
C LEU A 22 13.98 -23.40 -3.89
N LEU A 23 13.59 -22.88 -5.06
CA LEU A 23 12.87 -21.62 -5.18
C LEU A 23 11.51 -21.83 -4.52
N HIS A 24 11.36 -21.37 -3.28
CA HIS A 24 10.05 -21.28 -2.65
C HIS A 24 9.20 -20.35 -3.50
N PRO A 25 7.96 -20.72 -3.88
CA PRO A 25 7.05 -19.78 -4.51
C PRO A 25 6.82 -18.63 -3.53
N VAL A 26 7.23 -17.43 -3.92
CA VAL A 26 6.74 -16.21 -3.29
C VAL A 26 5.23 -16.24 -3.51
N ASN A 27 4.47 -16.61 -2.48
CA ASN A 27 3.04 -16.38 -2.47
C ASN A 27 2.88 -14.87 -2.54
N ALA A 28 2.56 -14.38 -3.74
CA ALA A 28 2.32 -12.96 -3.94
C ALA A 28 1.16 -12.58 -3.02
N GLN A 29 1.45 -11.71 -2.06
CA GLN A 29 0.47 -11.25 -1.11
C GLN A 29 -0.62 -10.48 -1.88
N GLU A 30 -1.86 -10.96 -1.82
CA GLU A 30 -2.99 -10.33 -2.52
C GLU A 30 -3.87 -9.56 -1.54
N LEU A 31 -4.34 -8.37 -1.93
CA LEU A 31 -5.38 -7.61 -1.26
C LEU A 31 -6.47 -7.25 -2.24
N GLN A 32 -7.68 -7.65 -1.90
CA GLN A 32 -8.88 -7.24 -2.59
C GLN A 32 -9.88 -6.75 -1.55
N THR A 33 -10.29 -5.49 -1.61
CA THR A 33 -11.34 -4.97 -0.73
C THR A 33 -12.07 -3.80 -1.36
N LYS A 34 -13.36 -3.71 -1.03
CA LYS A 34 -14.20 -2.54 -1.26
C LYS A 34 -14.87 -2.20 0.06
N PHE A 35 -14.86 -0.93 0.43
CA PHE A 35 -15.38 -0.45 1.70
C PHE A 35 -16.13 0.86 1.54
N GLY A 36 -17.06 1.09 2.47
CA GLY A 36 -17.85 2.30 2.57
C GLY A 36 -18.35 2.44 4.01
N CYS A 37 -18.00 3.51 4.69
CA CYS A 37 -18.52 3.81 6.02
C CYS A 37 -18.67 5.30 6.22
N ASN A 38 -19.63 5.65 7.07
CA ASN A 38 -19.75 6.98 7.61
C ASN A 38 -19.87 6.93 9.13
N THR A 39 -19.42 7.98 9.77
CA THR A 39 -19.71 8.23 11.18
C THR A 39 -20.03 9.69 11.39
N THR A 40 -20.83 9.96 12.42
CA THR A 40 -21.16 11.32 12.84
C THR A 40 -20.58 11.54 14.23
N ARG A 41 -19.81 12.62 14.40
CA ARG A 41 -19.21 13.03 15.67
C ARG A 41 -19.62 14.47 15.99
N THR A 42 -19.52 14.86 17.26
CA THR A 42 -19.63 16.26 17.67
C THR A 42 -18.25 16.77 18.03
N GLU A 43 -17.74 17.74 17.28
CA GLU A 43 -16.41 18.34 17.49
C GLU A 43 -16.56 19.84 17.69
N ASN A 44 -16.03 20.36 18.80
CA ASN A 44 -16.13 21.78 19.15
C ASN A 44 -17.58 22.31 19.12
N GLY A 45 -18.55 21.46 19.47
CA GLY A 45 -19.97 21.80 19.46
C GLY A 45 -20.64 21.74 18.08
N GLU A 46 -19.92 21.35 17.03
CA GLU A 46 -20.45 21.17 15.69
C GLU A 46 -20.62 19.69 15.33
N LYS A 47 -21.70 19.36 14.62
CA LYS A 47 -21.87 18.03 14.02
C LYS A 47 -20.94 17.88 12.81
N VAL A 48 -20.07 16.88 12.85
CA VAL A 48 -19.13 16.52 11.79
C VAL A 48 -19.49 15.14 11.27
N ILE A 49 -19.61 14.99 9.96
CA ILE A 49 -19.82 13.71 9.31
C ILE A 49 -18.54 13.34 8.59
N TYR A 50 -18.00 12.17 8.91
CA TYR A 50 -16.91 11.54 8.17
C TYR A 50 -17.52 10.50 7.24
N ALA A 51 -17.12 10.49 5.98
CA ALA A 51 -17.54 9.50 5.01
C ALA A 51 -16.33 9.03 4.21
N ASP A 52 -16.13 7.72 4.12
CA ASP A 52 -15.01 7.12 3.42
C ASP A 52 -15.49 5.96 2.57
N ASP A 53 -15.15 6.00 1.28
CA ASP A 53 -15.47 4.97 0.29
C ASP A 53 -14.21 4.62 -0.50
N GLY A 54 -13.93 3.34 -0.70
CA GLY A 54 -12.72 2.93 -1.41
C GLY A 54 -12.77 1.53 -2.01
N GLU A 55 -11.89 1.32 -2.99
CA GLU A 55 -11.65 0.07 -3.69
C GLU A 55 -10.13 -0.12 -3.87
N ILE A 56 -9.59 -1.19 -3.29
CA ILE A 56 -8.16 -1.46 -3.25
C ILE A 56 -7.91 -2.91 -3.70
N HIS A 57 -7.26 -3.05 -4.85
CA HIS A 57 -6.83 -4.31 -5.43
C HIS A 57 -5.30 -4.30 -5.66
N LEU A 58 -4.57 -5.12 -4.90
CA LEU A 58 -3.11 -5.26 -4.95
C LEU A 58 -2.72 -6.73 -5.12
N ASN A 59 -1.73 -6.98 -5.98
CA ASN A 59 -1.10 -8.29 -6.15
C ASN A 59 0.41 -8.16 -6.01
N GLY A 60 0.93 -8.47 -4.82
CA GLY A 60 2.29 -8.13 -4.42
C GLY A 60 2.50 -6.61 -4.48
N ASN A 61 3.47 -6.18 -5.29
CA ASN A 61 3.77 -4.75 -5.51
C ASN A 61 2.94 -4.14 -6.66
N LYS A 62 2.13 -4.93 -7.36
CA LYS A 62 1.31 -4.46 -8.46
C LYS A 62 0.01 -3.87 -7.91
N ILE A 63 -0.33 -2.66 -8.34
CA ILE A 63 -1.65 -2.06 -8.14
C ILE A 63 -2.52 -2.43 -9.33
N ASP A 64 -3.60 -3.18 -9.10
CA ASP A 64 -4.63 -3.43 -10.10
C ASP A 64 -5.74 -2.35 -10.05
N THR A 65 -6.07 -1.87 -8.85
CA THR A 65 -7.00 -0.76 -8.62
C THR A 65 -6.66 -0.10 -7.28
N PHE A 66 -6.68 1.23 -7.22
CA PHE A 66 -6.50 1.95 -5.96
C PHE A 66 -7.27 3.25 -5.99
N ARG A 67 -8.43 3.26 -5.35
CA ARG A 67 -9.32 4.42 -5.26
C ARG A 67 -9.81 4.58 -3.84
N TRP A 68 -9.74 5.79 -3.31
CA TRP A 68 -10.29 6.11 -2.00
C TRP A 68 -10.67 7.58 -1.94
N GLU A 69 -11.91 7.84 -1.54
CA GLU A 69 -12.48 9.15 -1.27
C GLU A 69 -12.75 9.27 0.23
N SER A 70 -12.33 10.38 0.83
CA SER A 70 -12.45 10.65 2.27
C SER A 70 -12.95 12.05 2.49
N ASP A 71 -14.22 12.16 2.87
CA ASP A 71 -14.92 13.41 3.08
C ASP A 71 -15.15 13.70 4.55
N GLN A 72 -15.08 14.98 4.89
CA GLN A 72 -15.48 15.54 6.17
C GLN A 72 -16.48 16.67 5.92
N TYR A 73 -17.75 16.44 6.27
CA TYR A 73 -18.81 17.42 6.16
C TYR A 73 -19.08 18.11 7.49
N ARG A 74 -19.12 19.43 7.44
CA ARG A 74 -19.53 20.34 8.51
C ARG A 74 -20.73 21.14 8.05
N THR A 75 -21.38 21.86 8.96
CA THR A 75 -22.65 22.55 8.68
C THR A 75 -22.52 23.57 7.54
N LEU A 76 -21.35 24.20 7.43
CA LEU A 76 -21.11 25.32 6.49
C LEU A 76 -20.10 25.00 5.39
N HIS A 77 -19.50 23.81 5.38
CA HIS A 77 -18.46 23.45 4.42
C HIS A 77 -18.20 21.93 4.40
N GLY A 78 -17.72 21.43 3.27
CA GLY A 78 -17.17 20.08 3.13
C GLY A 78 -15.67 20.18 2.86
N PHE A 79 -14.94 19.17 3.29
CA PHE A 79 -13.53 19.03 2.99
C PHE A 79 -13.24 17.62 2.50
N ASP A 80 -12.46 17.47 1.45
CA ASP A 80 -12.21 16.20 0.78
C ASP A 80 -10.70 15.88 0.68
N CYS A 81 -10.42 14.59 0.75
CA CYS A 81 -9.19 14.01 0.25
C CYS A 81 -9.58 12.89 -0.73
N SER A 82 -8.86 12.76 -1.84
CA SER A 82 -9.10 11.66 -2.77
C SER A 82 -7.79 11.16 -3.36
N VAL A 83 -7.72 9.86 -3.59
CA VAL A 83 -6.62 9.20 -4.29
C VAL A 83 -7.18 8.24 -5.31
N ASP A 84 -6.64 8.29 -6.52
CA ASP A 84 -6.96 7.35 -7.61
C ASP A 84 -5.73 7.07 -8.48
N GLU A 85 -5.90 6.29 -9.54
CA GLU A 85 -4.82 5.89 -10.44
C GLU A 85 -4.14 7.08 -11.14
N SER A 86 -4.82 8.22 -11.30
CA SER A 86 -4.25 9.43 -11.91
C SER A 86 -3.21 10.11 -11.01
N ASP A 87 -3.14 9.76 -9.72
CA ASP A 87 -2.10 10.24 -8.80
C ASP A 87 -0.79 9.44 -8.93
N GLU A 88 -0.79 8.39 -9.75
CA GLU A 88 0.31 7.45 -9.96
C GLU A 88 0.79 6.77 -8.65
N PRO A 89 -0.10 6.06 -7.94
CA PRO A 89 0.27 5.33 -6.74
C PRO A 89 1.23 4.19 -7.07
N VAL A 90 2.14 3.90 -6.12
CA VAL A 90 3.10 2.80 -6.18
C VAL A 90 3.01 2.01 -4.89
N ALA A 91 2.90 0.69 -4.99
CA ALA A 91 2.80 -0.19 -3.84
C ALA A 91 4.12 -0.96 -3.60
N GLU A 92 4.48 -1.08 -2.34
CA GLU A 92 5.57 -1.91 -1.86
C GLU A 92 5.02 -2.88 -0.82
N VAL A 93 5.24 -4.18 -0.98
CA VAL A 93 4.98 -5.16 0.07
C VAL A 93 5.92 -4.90 1.23
N THR A 94 5.35 -4.80 2.43
CA THR A 94 6.10 -4.60 3.67
C THR A 94 5.98 -5.84 4.54
N GLU A 95 7.11 -6.46 4.84
CA GLU A 95 7.21 -7.52 5.84
C GLU A 95 7.56 -6.87 7.19
N SER A 96 6.56 -6.29 7.87
CA SER A 96 6.77 -5.72 9.20
C SER A 96 6.46 -6.76 10.28
N GLY A 97 7.41 -7.64 10.56
CA GLY A 97 7.22 -8.69 11.57
C GLY A 97 6.31 -9.83 11.07
N THR A 98 5.28 -10.18 11.82
CA THR A 98 4.34 -11.29 11.50
C THR A 98 3.12 -10.88 10.69
N THR A 99 2.84 -9.59 10.54
CA THR A 99 1.66 -9.09 9.82
C THR A 99 2.04 -8.63 8.42
N PRO A 100 1.50 -9.28 7.39
CA PRO A 100 1.81 -8.94 6.02
C PRO A 100 1.08 -7.62 5.67
N GLY A 101 1.74 -6.74 4.91
CA GLY A 101 1.19 -5.41 4.63
C GLY A 101 1.74 -4.77 3.37
N TRP A 102 1.24 -3.58 3.08
CA TRP A 102 1.69 -2.75 1.97
C TRP A 102 1.94 -1.32 2.43
N ARG A 103 2.84 -0.66 1.72
CA ARG A 103 2.97 0.79 1.74
C ARG A 103 2.67 1.30 0.34
N VAL A 104 1.67 2.16 0.23
CA VAL A 104 1.36 2.88 -1.00
C VAL A 104 1.93 4.29 -0.89
N THR A 105 2.74 4.68 -1.86
CA THR A 105 3.28 6.03 -2.01
C THR A 105 2.90 6.57 -3.38
N LEU A 106 3.29 7.81 -3.71
CA LEU A 106 3.10 8.35 -5.05
C LEU A 106 4.44 8.40 -5.77
N LYS A 107 4.43 8.06 -7.07
CA LYS A 107 5.61 8.20 -7.92
C LYS A 107 6.16 9.64 -7.92
N ASN A 108 5.27 10.63 -7.94
CA ASN A 108 5.63 12.04 -7.78
C ASN A 108 4.50 12.79 -7.07
N ALA A 109 4.61 12.91 -5.75
CA ALA A 109 3.60 13.53 -4.91
C ALA A 109 3.41 15.03 -5.18
N ALA A 110 4.47 15.75 -5.59
CA ALA A 110 4.35 17.15 -5.99
C ALA A 110 3.52 17.29 -7.28
N ALA A 111 3.82 16.49 -8.30
CA ALA A 111 3.07 16.53 -9.55
C ALA A 111 1.60 16.09 -9.37
N ALA A 112 1.33 15.10 -8.52
CA ALA A 112 -0.04 14.69 -8.20
C ALA A 112 -0.81 15.84 -7.53
N ARG A 113 -0.19 16.51 -6.54
CA ARG A 113 -0.75 17.70 -5.90
C ARG A 113 -1.08 18.81 -6.89
N ASP A 114 -0.16 19.09 -7.80
CA ASP A 114 -0.34 20.14 -8.82
C ASP A 114 -1.50 19.79 -9.77
N ARG A 115 -1.62 18.51 -10.19
CA ARG A 115 -2.76 18.03 -10.99
C ARG A 115 -4.09 18.23 -10.30
N ARG A 116 -4.12 18.08 -8.97
CA ARG A 116 -5.31 18.28 -8.13
C ARG A 116 -5.62 19.76 -7.84
N GLY A 117 -4.73 20.69 -8.19
CA GLY A 117 -4.93 22.13 -7.96
C GLY A 117 -4.80 22.55 -6.49
N PHE A 118 -4.03 21.81 -5.69
CA PHE A 118 -3.83 22.08 -4.26
C PHE A 118 -2.54 22.88 -3.95
N ASP A 119 -1.93 23.52 -4.94
CA ASP A 119 -0.67 24.28 -4.83
C ASP A 119 -0.74 25.46 -3.83
N PHE A 120 -1.94 25.93 -3.47
CA PHE A 120 -2.18 27.03 -2.53
C PHE A 120 -2.00 26.65 -1.05
N TYR A 121 -1.98 25.36 -0.69
CA TYR A 121 -1.96 24.93 0.71
C TYR A 121 -0.60 24.34 1.11
N ASN A 122 -0.11 24.72 2.29
CA ASN A 122 1.21 24.29 2.80
C ASN A 122 1.11 23.07 3.73
N HIS A 123 0.21 22.13 3.43
CA HIS A 123 -0.04 20.94 4.28
C HIS A 123 0.99 19.81 4.11
N GLY A 124 1.98 19.99 3.22
CA GLY A 124 3.06 19.03 2.96
C GLY A 124 2.92 18.33 1.60
N LYS A 125 4.05 17.85 1.08
CA LYS A 125 4.15 17.21 -0.26
C LYS A 125 4.35 15.69 -0.20
N ASN A 126 4.24 15.10 0.99
CA ASN A 126 4.49 13.68 1.17
C ASN A 126 3.19 12.89 1.02
N CYS A 127 3.32 11.63 0.58
CA CYS A 127 2.22 10.69 0.58
C CYS A 127 2.69 9.27 0.88
N SER A 128 2.15 8.69 1.94
CA SER A 128 2.34 7.30 2.33
C SER A 128 1.07 6.77 2.98
N ILE A 129 0.47 5.74 2.44
CA ILE A 129 -0.68 5.02 3.00
C ILE A 129 -0.20 3.63 3.40
N ARG A 130 -0.26 3.31 4.69
CA ARG A 130 0.10 1.98 5.19
C ARG A 130 -1.14 1.11 5.30
N LEU A 131 -1.06 -0.09 4.74
CA LEU A 131 -2.11 -1.10 4.73
C LEU A 131 -1.59 -2.30 5.51
N GLN A 132 -2.18 -2.60 6.66
CA GLN A 132 -1.73 -3.70 7.53
C GLN A 132 -2.87 -4.72 7.67
N ARG A 133 -2.62 -5.96 7.26
CA ARG A 133 -3.62 -7.03 7.39
C ARG A 133 -3.34 -7.85 8.65
N GLU A 134 -4.36 -8.00 9.47
CA GLU A 134 -4.41 -8.94 10.59
C GLU A 134 -5.69 -9.78 10.51
N GLY A 135 -5.55 -11.04 10.08
CA GLY A 135 -6.69 -11.91 9.81
C GLY A 135 -7.62 -11.31 8.75
N ASP A 136 -8.87 -11.08 9.14
CA ASP A 136 -9.91 -10.48 8.29
C ASP A 136 -9.97 -8.95 8.41
N THR A 137 -9.09 -8.31 9.18
CA THR A 137 -9.09 -6.87 9.37
C THR A 137 -7.95 -6.23 8.60
N LEU A 138 -8.25 -5.17 7.87
CA LEU A 138 -7.27 -4.28 7.24
C LEU A 138 -7.27 -2.94 7.96
N SER A 139 -6.15 -2.59 8.59
CA SER A 139 -5.92 -1.23 9.09
C SER A 139 -5.32 -0.36 7.97
N ILE A 140 -5.91 0.81 7.75
CA ILE A 140 -5.51 1.80 6.75
C ILE A 140 -5.04 3.06 7.49
N LYS A 141 -3.74 3.34 7.40
CA LYS A 141 -3.08 4.44 8.12
C LYS A 141 -2.42 5.42 7.14
N PRO A 142 -3.11 6.50 6.74
CA PRO A 142 -2.60 7.47 5.79
C PRO A 142 -1.68 8.50 6.44
N THR A 143 -0.70 8.95 5.67
CA THR A 143 0.04 10.20 5.86
C THR A 143 0.24 10.78 4.47
N CYS A 144 -0.82 11.37 3.93
CA CYS A 144 -0.89 11.83 2.55
C CYS A 144 -1.55 13.22 2.41
N PRO A 145 -0.96 14.26 3.01
CA PRO A 145 -1.43 15.64 2.81
C PRO A 145 -1.36 16.10 1.35
N ALA A 146 -0.50 15.47 0.52
CA ALA A 146 -0.33 15.84 -0.88
C ALA A 146 -1.64 15.77 -1.69
N LEU A 147 -2.55 14.86 -1.30
CA LEU A 147 -3.82 14.59 -1.97
C LEU A 147 -5.04 15.09 -1.19
N CYS A 148 -4.81 15.98 -0.23
CA CYS A 148 -5.85 16.66 0.52
C CYS A 148 -5.83 18.15 0.16
N GLY A 149 -6.99 18.67 -0.23
CA GLY A 149 -7.16 20.09 -0.52
C GLY A 149 -7.13 20.91 0.76
N SER A 150 -8.29 21.00 1.40
CA SER A 150 -8.52 21.78 2.62
C SER A 150 -8.30 21.00 3.92
N ARG A 151 -8.04 19.69 3.85
CA ARG A 151 -7.73 18.85 5.01
C ARG A 151 -6.23 18.67 5.17
N VAL A 152 -5.82 18.39 6.41
CA VAL A 152 -4.43 18.03 6.70
C VAL A 152 -4.07 16.62 6.22
N ASN A 153 -5.03 15.68 6.22
CA ASN A 153 -4.81 14.27 5.88
C ASN A 153 -6.15 13.52 5.72
N PHE A 154 -6.10 12.32 5.15
CA PHE A 154 -7.19 11.33 5.17
C PHE A 154 -7.46 10.84 6.60
N THR A 155 -8.65 10.25 6.81
CA THR A 155 -9.01 9.63 8.09
C THR A 155 -8.36 8.25 8.24
N GLU A 156 -7.94 7.88 9.46
CA GLU A 156 -7.53 6.51 9.76
C GLU A 156 -8.76 5.58 9.86
N LEU A 157 -8.65 4.37 9.30
CA LEU A 157 -9.77 3.43 9.21
C LEU A 157 -9.30 2.00 9.51
N SER A 158 -10.22 1.17 9.99
CA SER A 158 -10.14 -0.29 9.88
C SER A 158 -11.29 -0.82 9.03
N VAL A 159 -11.01 -1.86 8.24
CA VAL A 159 -11.96 -2.49 7.31
C VAL A 159 -12.00 -3.98 7.57
N ASN A 160 -13.19 -4.55 7.73
CA ASN A 160 -13.37 -5.99 7.68
C ASN A 160 -13.38 -6.46 6.21
N LEU A 161 -12.38 -7.24 5.82
CA LEU A 161 -12.16 -7.69 4.44
C LEU A 161 -13.24 -8.65 3.92
N LYS A 162 -13.99 -9.32 4.80
CA LYS A 162 -15.08 -10.22 4.39
C LYS A 162 -16.38 -9.47 4.15
N THR A 163 -16.66 -8.46 4.96
CA THR A 163 -17.96 -7.76 4.95
C THR A 163 -17.90 -6.39 4.29
N GLY A 164 -16.72 -5.79 4.13
CA GLY A 164 -16.53 -4.42 3.65
C GLY A 164 -16.92 -3.34 4.68
N VAL A 165 -17.36 -3.75 5.88
CA VAL A 165 -17.70 -2.82 6.96
C VAL A 165 -16.41 -2.14 7.44
N CYS A 166 -16.42 -0.81 7.49
CA CYS A 166 -15.32 -0.04 8.04
C CYS A 166 -15.69 0.79 9.26
N GLN A 167 -14.66 1.11 10.05
CA GLN A 167 -14.74 1.93 11.25
C GLN A 167 -13.66 3.00 11.18
N HIS A 168 -14.05 4.24 11.44
CA HIS A 168 -13.12 5.35 11.65
C HIS A 168 -12.40 5.16 12.98
N GLU A 169 -11.07 5.17 12.95
CA GLU A 169 -10.25 5.17 14.15
C GLU A 169 -10.34 6.57 14.83
N GLU A 170 -10.10 6.62 16.15
CA GLU A 170 -10.12 7.87 16.94
C GLU A 170 -8.79 8.62 16.90
#